data_AF-A0A843IWC9-F1
#
_entry.id   AF-A0A843IWC9-F1
#
_cell.length_a   1.000
_cell.length_b   1.000
_cell.length_c   1.000
_cell.angle_alpha   90.00
_cell.angle_beta   90.00
_cell.angle_gamma   90.00
#
_symmetry.space_group_name_H-M   'P 1'
#
loop_
_entity.id
_entity.type
_entity.pdbx_description
1 polymer ?
#
loop_
_entity_poly.entity_id
_entity_poly.type
_entity_poly.pdbx_seq_one_letter_code
_entity_poly.pdbx_strand_id
1 'polypeptide(L)'
;ITKDIDWLIEGIESAGMKLLDVTVVNRSDYSNDTDLLSKYPFIRVIEENDLRKEASNPSIGDADIVFSSARIPGDVIQIPIPMVQEDDPFFAIRYFTKAARRLMAPEEPGWRKDVVRP
;
A
#
# COMPACT_ATOMS: atom_id res chain seq x y z
N ILE A 1 -3.92 -11.39 -6.26
CA ILE A 1 -3.97 -9.98 -6.69
C ILE A 1 -5.35 -9.39 -6.45
N THR A 2 -6.40 -9.83 -7.15
CA THR A 2 -7.78 -9.34 -6.94
C THR A 2 -8.22 -9.36 -5.47
N LYS A 3 -8.02 -10.49 -4.78
CA LYS A 3 -8.37 -10.61 -3.35
C LYS A 3 -7.55 -9.71 -2.43
N ASP A 4 -6.25 -9.52 -2.72
CA ASP A 4 -5.38 -8.68 -1.90
C ASP A 4 -5.81 -7.22 -1.97
N ILE A 5 -6.14 -6.76 -3.19
CA ILE A 5 -6.62 -5.39 -3.46
C ILE A 5 -8.02 -5.20 -2.86
N ASP A 6 -8.91 -6.18 -3.01
CA ASP A 6 -10.22 -6.19 -2.37
C ASP A 6 -10.11 -5.96 -0.86
N TRP A 7 -9.31 -6.78 -0.19
CA TRP A 7 -9.17 -6.71 1.26
C TRP A 7 -8.49 -5.42 1.74
N LEU A 8 -7.57 -4.85 0.95
CA LEU A 8 -6.98 -3.55 1.27
C LEU A 8 -8.01 -2.42 1.12
N ILE A 9 -8.83 -2.42 0.07
CA ILE A 9 -9.88 -1.42 -0.13
C ILE A 9 -10.93 -1.55 0.99
N GLU A 10 -11.45 -2.75 1.24
CA GLU A 10 -12.41 -3.02 2.32
C GLU A 10 -11.85 -2.60 3.69
N GLY A 11 -10.56 -2.83 3.93
CA GLY A 11 -9.89 -2.42 5.15
C GLY A 11 -9.73 -0.90 5.30
N ILE A 12 -9.42 -0.18 4.21
CA ILE A 12 -9.35 1.30 4.19
C ILE A 12 -10.73 1.87 4.53
N GLU A 13 -11.78 1.38 3.87
CA GLU A 13 -13.16 1.82 4.09
C GLU A 13 -13.63 1.51 5.52
N SER A 14 -13.36 0.29 6.01
CA SER A 14 -13.72 -0.14 7.37
C SER A 14 -13.00 0.66 8.46
N ALA A 15 -11.79 1.15 8.18
CA ALA A 15 -11.04 2.01 9.07
C ALA A 15 -11.50 3.48 9.04
N GLY A 16 -12.48 3.84 8.19
CA GLY A 16 -12.93 5.22 8.01
C GLY A 16 -11.90 6.10 7.30
N MET A 17 -10.93 5.50 6.61
CA MET A 17 -9.90 6.20 5.87
C MET A 17 -10.40 6.59 4.47
N LYS A 18 -9.91 7.71 3.95
CA LYS A 18 -10.20 8.12 2.58
C LYS A 18 -9.19 7.51 1.62
N LEU A 19 -9.68 6.75 0.64
CA LEU A 19 -8.87 6.29 -0.48
C LEU A 19 -8.60 7.46 -1.44
N LEU A 20 -7.33 7.77 -1.69
CA LEU A 20 -6.94 8.86 -2.61
C LEU A 20 -6.62 8.36 -4.01
N ASP A 21 -5.88 7.24 -4.11
CA ASP A 21 -5.44 6.67 -5.38
C ASP A 21 -5.12 5.18 -5.20
N VAL A 22 -5.24 4.41 -6.28
CA VAL A 22 -4.85 2.99 -6.34
C VAL A 22 -4.20 2.73 -7.69
N THR A 23 -2.93 2.35 -7.63
CA THR A 23 -2.14 1.99 -8.80
C THR A 23 -1.68 0.54 -8.69
N VAL A 24 -1.94 -0.24 -9.73
CA VAL A 24 -1.51 -1.64 -9.85
C VAL A 24 -0.48 -1.75 -10.95
N VAL A 25 0.61 -2.45 -10.66
CA VAL A 25 1.64 -2.75 -11.66
C VAL A 25 1.19 -3.95 -12.47
N ASN A 26 1.01 -3.74 -13.77
CA ASN A 26 0.92 -4.80 -14.76
C ASN A 26 2.29 -5.46 -14.87
N ARG A 27 2.39 -6.71 -14.43
CA ARG A 27 3.60 -7.49 -14.54
C ARG A 27 3.43 -8.52 -15.65
N SER A 28 4.44 -8.67 -16.49
CA SER A 28 4.41 -9.59 -17.62
C SER A 28 4.23 -11.06 -17.23
N ASP A 29 4.54 -11.42 -15.98
CA ASP A 29 4.41 -12.76 -15.41
C ASP A 29 3.08 -12.98 -14.67
N TYR A 30 2.22 -11.97 -14.58
CA TYR A 30 0.89 -12.07 -13.96
C TYR A 30 -0.20 -11.92 -15.01
N SER A 31 -1.08 -12.90 -15.09
CA SER A 31 -2.28 -12.83 -15.91
C SER A 31 -3.12 -11.64 -15.46
N ASN A 32 -3.35 -10.68 -16.36
CA ASN A 32 -4.25 -9.55 -16.17
C ASN A 32 -5.58 -10.03 -15.56
N ASP A 33 -5.85 -9.66 -14.31
CA ASP A 33 -7.17 -9.79 -13.69
C ASP A 33 -8.08 -8.74 -14.35
N THR A 34 -8.63 -9.07 -15.52
CA THR A 34 -9.63 -8.24 -16.23
C THR A 34 -10.85 -7.91 -15.35
N ASP A 35 -11.06 -8.70 -14.28
CA ASP A 35 -12.14 -8.53 -13.31
C ASP A 35 -11.88 -7.38 -12.31
N LEU A 36 -10.63 -6.95 -12.14
CA LEU A 36 -10.30 -5.88 -11.19
C LEU A 36 -10.80 -4.51 -11.67
N LEU A 37 -10.59 -4.20 -12.95
CA LEU A 37 -10.99 -2.93 -13.55
C LEU A 37 -12.50 -2.80 -13.74
N SER A 38 -13.20 -3.92 -13.90
CA SER A 38 -14.67 -3.92 -13.96
C SER A 38 -15.29 -3.69 -12.58
N LYS A 39 -14.67 -4.21 -11.52
CA LYS A 39 -15.11 -4.00 -10.13
C LYS A 39 -14.72 -2.63 -9.59
N TYR A 40 -13.51 -2.14 -9.91
CA TYR A 40 -12.98 -0.86 -9.44
C TYR A 40 -12.49 -0.02 -10.62
N PRO A 41 -13.38 0.74 -11.27
CA PRO A 41 -13.02 1.54 -12.44
C PRO A 41 -12.08 2.72 -12.13
N PHE A 42 -11.84 3.03 -10.86
CA PHE A 42 -10.90 4.06 -10.42
C PHE A 42 -9.45 3.56 -10.34
N ILE A 43 -9.20 2.24 -10.41
CA ILE A 43 -7.85 1.70 -10.33
C ILE A 43 -7.11 2.01 -11.63
N ARG A 44 -5.89 2.53 -11.49
CA ARG A 44 -4.97 2.72 -12.61
C ARG A 44 -4.04 1.53 -12.72
N VAL A 45 -3.84 1.05 -13.94
CA VAL A 45 -2.85 0.02 -14.24
C VAL A 45 -1.69 0.66 -14.97
N ILE A 46 -0.48 0.41 -14.49
CA ILE A 46 0.77 0.91 -15.07
C ILE A 46 1.67 -0.24 -15.46
N GLU A 47 2.59 -0.01 -16.39
CA GLU A 47 3.64 -0.98 -16.68
C GLU A 47 4.73 -0.93 -15.59
N GLU A 48 5.44 -2.05 -15.38
CA GLU A 48 6.53 -2.14 -14.38
C GLU A 48 7.59 -1.03 -14.55
N ASN A 49 7.88 -0.67 -15.79
CA ASN A 49 8.84 0.40 -16.12
C ASN A 49 8.36 1.81 -15.69
N ASP A 50 7.06 2.00 -15.49
CA ASP A 50 6.47 3.28 -15.07
C ASP A 50 6.36 3.44 -13.55
N LEU A 51 6.67 2.39 -12.78
CA LEU A 51 6.63 2.42 -11.31
C LEU A 51 7.48 3.55 -10.70
N ARG A 52 8.61 3.88 -11.35
CA ARG A 52 9.46 5.00 -10.92
C ARG A 52 8.81 6.37 -11.10
N LYS A 53 7.89 6.52 -12.06
CA LYS A 53 7.17 7.78 -12.30
C LYS A 53 6.05 7.97 -11.27
N GLU A 54 5.46 6.88 -10.79
CA GLU A 54 4.43 6.94 -9.74
C GLU A 54 4.95 7.52 -8.45
N ALA A 55 6.24 7.40 -8.13
CA ALA A 55 6.84 8.07 -6.97
C ALA A 55 6.67 9.60 -6.96
N SER A 56 6.44 10.21 -8.12
CA SER A 56 6.19 11.65 -8.27
C SER A 56 4.71 12.01 -8.38
N ASN A 57 3.81 11.05 -8.17
CA ASN A 57 2.38 11.26 -8.24
C ASN A 57 1.92 12.23 -7.14
N PRO A 58 1.19 13.30 -7.47
CA PRO A 58 0.68 14.27 -6.51
C PRO A 58 -0.12 13.63 -5.36
N SER A 59 -0.88 12.56 -5.63
CA SER A 59 -1.68 11.88 -4.60
C SER A 59 -0.84 11.30 -3.46
N ILE A 60 0.44 10.98 -3.72
CA ILE A 60 1.39 10.53 -2.69
C ILE A 60 1.76 11.67 -1.74
N GLY A 61 1.89 12.90 -2.26
CA GLY A 61 2.21 14.08 -1.44
C GLY A 61 1.09 14.46 -0.49
N ASP A 62 -0.16 14.15 -0.85
CA ASP A 62 -1.35 14.41 -0.05
C ASP A 62 -1.72 13.21 0.88
N ALA A 63 -1.04 12.07 0.74
CA ALA A 63 -1.37 10.87 1.50
C ALA A 63 -0.71 10.85 2.88
N ASP A 64 -1.48 10.53 3.92
CA ASP A 64 -0.93 10.25 5.24
C ASP A 64 -0.16 8.91 5.27
N ILE A 65 -0.68 7.91 4.55
CA ILE A 65 -0.15 6.55 4.49
C ILE A 65 -0.16 6.05 3.05
N VAL A 66 0.93 5.38 2.65
CA VAL A 66 1.00 4.67 1.38
C VAL A 66 1.31 3.20 1.60
N PHE A 67 0.41 2.33 1.13
CA PHE A 67 0.67 0.89 1.00
C PHE A 67 1.30 0.64 -0.36
N SER A 68 2.57 0.24 -0.37
CA SER A 68 3.28 0.05 -1.64
C SER A 68 4.34 -1.04 -1.55
N SER A 69 4.52 -1.75 -2.65
CA SER A 69 5.51 -2.81 -2.79
C SER A 69 6.88 -2.34 -3.22
N ALA A 70 6.98 -1.11 -3.71
CA ALA A 70 8.24 -0.46 -4.04
C ALA A 70 8.48 0.73 -3.12
N ARG A 71 9.73 0.98 -2.75
CA ARG A 71 10.09 2.14 -1.93
C ARG A 71 9.74 3.43 -2.67
N ILE A 72 8.97 4.29 -2.01
CA ILE A 72 8.60 5.60 -2.53
C ILE A 72 9.47 6.65 -1.81
N PRO A 73 10.19 7.51 -2.56
CA PRO A 73 10.93 8.63 -1.98
C PRO A 73 9.98 9.70 -1.43
N GLY A 74 10.28 10.23 -0.25
CA GLY A 74 9.51 11.29 0.40
C GLY A 74 9.26 11.03 1.89
N ASP A 75 8.63 12.01 2.55
CA ASP A 75 8.30 11.98 3.98
C ASP A 75 6.87 11.47 4.22
N VAL A 76 6.48 10.41 3.50
CA VAL A 76 5.17 9.75 3.66
C VAL A 76 5.31 8.47 4.47
N ILE A 77 4.33 8.16 5.31
CA ILE A 77 4.34 6.90 6.06
C ILE A 77 4.09 5.74 5.10
N GLN A 78 5.16 5.05 4.75
CA GLN A 78 5.08 3.90 3.86
C GLN A 78 4.91 2.59 4.63
N ILE A 79 3.91 1.81 4.23
CA ILE A 79 3.66 0.45 4.69
C ILE A 79 4.03 -0.53 3.57
N PRO A 80 5.17 -1.23 3.67
CA PRO A 80 5.63 -2.12 2.61
C PRO A 80 4.73 -3.35 2.50
N ILE A 81 4.18 -3.60 1.31
CA ILE A 81 3.42 -4.81 0.97
C ILE A 81 4.25 -5.68 -0.01
N PRO A 82 4.24 -7.01 0.10
CA PRO A 82 5.02 -7.86 -0.79
C PRO A 82 4.45 -7.85 -2.22
N MET A 83 5.31 -8.08 -3.23
CA MET A 83 4.90 -8.29 -4.63
C MET A 83 4.52 -9.76 -4.92
N VAL A 84 4.04 -10.49 -3.91
CA VAL A 84 3.57 -11.87 -4.05
C VAL A 84 2.13 -11.95 -3.56
N GLN A 85 1.36 -12.86 -4.15
CA GLN A 85 0.01 -13.16 -3.68
C GLN A 85 0.08 -13.74 -2.26
N GLU A 86 -0.82 -13.30 -1.41
CA GLU A 86 -0.91 -13.79 -0.04
C GLU A 86 -2.24 -14.51 0.19
N ASP A 87 -2.12 -15.72 0.73
CA ASP A 87 -3.27 -16.62 0.91
C ASP A 87 -3.89 -16.48 2.30
N ASP A 88 -3.33 -15.60 3.14
CA ASP A 88 -3.78 -15.34 4.50
C ASP A 88 -5.01 -14.43 4.51
N PRO A 89 -6.20 -14.89 4.97
CA PRO A 89 -7.39 -14.04 5.06
C PRO A 89 -7.25 -12.87 6.05
N PHE A 90 -6.24 -12.89 6.92
CA PHE A 90 -5.91 -11.78 7.82
C PHE A 90 -4.83 -10.85 7.25
N PHE A 91 -4.45 -11.02 5.99
CA PHE A 91 -3.41 -10.25 5.32
C PHE A 91 -3.61 -8.73 5.47
N ALA A 92 -4.80 -8.21 5.14
CA ALA A 92 -5.09 -6.78 5.26
C ALA A 92 -4.92 -6.26 6.69
N ILE A 93 -5.47 -6.96 7.69
CA ILE A 93 -5.40 -6.59 9.12
C ILE A 93 -3.96 -6.40 9.59
N ARG A 94 -3.03 -7.24 9.11
CA ARG A 94 -1.60 -7.13 9.42
C ARG A 94 -1.01 -5.79 8.97
N TYR A 95 -1.38 -5.28 7.80
CA TYR A 95 -0.88 -3.99 7.30
C TYR A 95 -1.57 -2.81 7.95
N PHE A 96 -2.87 -2.87 8.22
CA PHE A 96 -3.53 -1.81 8.99
C PHE A 96 -3.00 -1.72 10.42
N THR A 97 -2.69 -2.85 11.05
CA THR A 97 -2.03 -2.87 12.35
C THR A 97 -0.65 -2.20 12.29
N LYS A 98 0.13 -2.45 11.22
CA LYS A 98 1.41 -1.78 10.99
C LYS A 98 1.21 -0.27 10.76
N ALA A 99 0.22 0.12 9.96
CA ALA A 99 -0.13 1.50 9.68
C ALA A 99 -0.49 2.25 10.96
N ALA A 100 -1.42 1.71 11.75
CA ALA A 100 -1.83 2.29 13.03
C ALA A 100 -0.65 2.43 14.00
N ARG A 101 0.20 1.41 14.12
CA ARG A 101 1.41 1.50 14.96
C ARG A 101 2.36 2.59 14.50
N ARG A 102 2.44 2.85 13.19
CA ARG A 102 3.33 3.87 12.63
C ARG A 102 2.75 5.28 12.78
N LEU A 103 1.45 5.45 12.63
CA LEU A 103 0.73 6.70 12.94
C LEU A 103 0.80 7.07 14.42
N MET A 104 0.72 6.08 15.31
CA MET A 104 0.81 6.30 16.75
C MET A 104 2.25 6.35 17.27
N ALA A 105 3.24 6.09 16.42
CA ALA A 105 4.64 6.10 16.82
C ALA A 105 5.11 7.55 17.04
N PRO A 106 5.73 7.88 18.18
CA PRO A 106 6.44 9.14 18.36
C PRO A 106 7.43 9.40 17.21
N GLU A 107 7.49 10.66 16.78
CA GLU A 107 8.38 11.10 15.71
C GLU A 107 9.85 11.19 16.15
N GLU A 108 10.11 11.17 17.46
CA GLU A 108 11.46 11.28 18.03
C GLU A 108 12.35 10.09 17.63
N PRO A 109 13.51 10.32 16.98
CA PRO A 109 14.46 9.25 16.70
C PRO A 109 14.88 8.52 17.99
N GLY A 110 14.73 7.18 18.01
CA GLY A 110 15.10 6.36 19.18
C GLY A 110 14.07 6.32 20.30
N TRP A 111 12.84 6.79 20.08
CA TRP A 111 11.75 6.73 21.07
C TRP A 111 11.50 5.32 21.63
N ARG A 112 11.74 4.30 20.81
CA ARG A 112 11.77 2.89 21.24
C ARG A 112 13.15 2.54 21.80
N LYS A 113 13.35 2.89 23.07
CA LYS A 113 14.57 2.53 23.84
C LYS A 113 14.72 1.03 24.06
N ASP A 114 13.66 0.25 23.85
CA ASP A 114 13.59 -1.21 23.92
C ASP A 114 13.98 -1.92 22.61
N VAL A 115 13.99 -1.20 21.47
CA VAL A 115 14.48 -1.72 20.19
C VAL A 115 15.96 -1.36 20.07
N VAL A 116 16.78 -2.01 20.89
CA VAL A 116 18.23 -2.05 20.68
C VAL A 116 18.46 -2.85 19.40
N ARG A 117 18.89 -2.19 18.31
CA ARG A 117 19.39 -2.94 17.15
C ARG A 117 20.69 -3.64 17.58
N PRO A 118 20.82 -4.96 17.39
CA PRO A 118 22.14 -5.61 17.42
C PRO A 118 23.03 -5.11 16.29
#